data_AF-A0A955Z0C4-F1
#
_entry.id   AF-A0A955Z0C4-F1
#
_cell.length_a   1.000
_cell.length_b   1.000
_cell.length_c   1.000
_cell.angle_alpha   90.00
_cell.angle_beta   90.00
_cell.angle_gamma   90.00
#
_symmetry.space_group_name_H-M   'P 1'
#
loop_
_entity.id
_entity.type
_entity.pdbx_description
1 polymer ?
#
loop_
_entity_poly.entity_id
_entity_poly.type
_entity_poly.pdbx_seq_one_letter_code
_entity_poly.pdbx_strand_id
1 'polypeptide(L)'
;MTRRSATLDGAVPLRVAQACVPFLEGNAAGLQVSFERRLTVRTRLGRVQFADDDARRHVDVVLRALVPLYVERGLLRRGGPWHQQLSRAWSWTERGVLRVWTGLLVRPPAGAWLRVSDAGNRRPLGLTVRRTYVAGDELVPLVVDFASPRDGARLEGEVATVLAVPHTVGSSIVDVADAPELALAHASFYDARYFGRKTEANTKKYRRLVSREVDAGGEGGAGHVTVAQVAGPAPLWVPVDHALGAGAVRPGPAPDGQALGLVRFRNAVGFRAQFDGNTFDVQPEAKELERGAKDVRRALERAMGEGWALDHKGALLYLTKYFTPHPKGEPHFFVKPWAFVATPPGWSVVVEAAEGFSAPPLEVMRGAVWTDRFHAVPAVFHATGDRTARVRAGDPLLDVVAVPRRLLALDARVREVT
;
A
#
# COMPACT_ATOMS: atom_id res chain seq x y z
N MET A 1 2.74 17.86 -7.81
CA MET A 1 2.29 16.45 -7.56
C MET A 1 1.37 16.03 -8.69
N THR A 2 1.29 14.74 -9.05
CA THR A 2 0.45 14.32 -10.19
C THR A 2 -0.45 13.14 -9.86
N ARG A 3 -1.66 13.13 -10.42
CA ARG A 3 -2.50 11.93 -10.47
C ARG A 3 -2.02 11.08 -11.65
N ARG A 4 -2.03 9.76 -11.48
CA ARG A 4 -1.61 8.83 -12.53
C ARG A 4 -2.77 8.04 -13.10
N SER A 5 -2.60 7.65 -14.35
CA SER A 5 -3.46 6.67 -15.01
C SER A 5 -3.28 5.30 -14.35
N ALA A 6 -4.34 4.51 -14.37
CA ALA A 6 -4.34 3.16 -13.79
C ALA A 6 -3.33 2.21 -14.47
N THR A 7 -3.02 2.48 -15.74
CA THR A 7 -2.08 1.71 -16.58
C THR A 7 -0.65 2.25 -16.53
N LEU A 8 -0.37 3.26 -15.70
CA LEU A 8 0.95 3.90 -15.61
C LEU A 8 1.46 4.34 -16.99
N ASP A 9 0.57 4.96 -17.75
CA ASP A 9 0.84 5.48 -19.09
C ASP A 9 1.35 4.39 -20.06
N GLY A 10 0.92 3.14 -19.83
CA GLY A 10 1.28 1.97 -20.64
C GLY A 10 2.40 1.10 -20.07
N ALA A 11 2.98 1.47 -18.93
CA ALA A 11 4.11 0.76 -18.34
C ALA A 11 3.74 -0.56 -17.62
N VAL A 12 2.44 -0.84 -17.43
CA VAL A 12 1.99 -2.10 -16.81
C VAL A 12 1.92 -3.24 -17.83
N PRO A 13 2.28 -4.49 -17.47
CA PRO A 13 2.15 -5.62 -18.38
C PRO A 13 0.72 -5.78 -18.92
N LEU A 14 0.57 -6.15 -20.20
CA LEU A 14 -0.74 -6.22 -20.87
C LEU A 14 -1.76 -7.09 -20.12
N ARG A 15 -1.35 -8.24 -19.57
CA ARG A 15 -2.25 -9.11 -18.80
C ARG A 15 -2.69 -8.47 -17.48
N VAL A 16 -1.78 -7.74 -16.82
CA VAL A 16 -2.10 -6.95 -15.63
C VAL A 16 -3.12 -5.86 -15.97
N ALA A 17 -2.90 -5.13 -17.07
CA ALA A 17 -3.87 -4.16 -17.62
C ALA A 17 -5.23 -4.79 -17.96
N GLN A 18 -5.28 -6.07 -18.32
CA GLN A 18 -6.51 -6.73 -18.74
C GLN A 18 -7.28 -7.41 -17.60
N ALA A 19 -6.58 -7.89 -16.56
CA ALA A 19 -7.16 -8.84 -15.61
C ALA A 19 -6.98 -8.46 -14.12
N CYS A 20 -6.04 -7.57 -13.78
CA CYS A 20 -5.71 -7.24 -12.39
C CYS A 20 -6.26 -5.85 -12.02
N VAL A 21 -7.59 -5.68 -12.03
CA VAL A 21 -8.21 -4.40 -11.67
C VAL A 21 -7.80 -3.88 -10.29
N PRO A 22 -7.66 -4.71 -9.23
CA PRO A 22 -7.21 -4.19 -7.95
C PRO A 22 -5.86 -3.48 -8.00
N PHE A 23 -4.94 -4.00 -8.82
CA PHE A 23 -3.65 -3.38 -9.05
C PHE A 23 -3.77 -2.05 -9.82
N LEU A 24 -4.62 -2.01 -10.85
CA LEU A 24 -4.86 -0.80 -11.64
C LEU A 24 -5.48 0.32 -10.78
N GLU A 25 -6.42 -0.01 -9.91
CA GLU A 25 -6.99 0.95 -8.96
C GLU A 25 -5.96 1.37 -7.92
N GLY A 26 -5.12 0.44 -7.44
CA GLY A 26 -3.99 0.75 -6.56
C GLY A 26 -3.00 1.74 -7.19
N ASN A 27 -2.70 1.61 -8.49
CA ASN A 27 -1.84 2.53 -9.23
C ASN A 27 -2.41 3.96 -9.31
N ALA A 28 -3.72 4.04 -9.49
CA ALA A 28 -4.46 5.29 -9.62
C ALA A 28 -4.80 5.93 -8.25
N ALA A 29 -4.65 5.18 -7.15
CA ALA A 29 -4.97 5.64 -5.82
C ALA A 29 -3.97 6.70 -5.32
N GLY A 30 -4.52 7.81 -4.82
CA GLY A 30 -3.76 8.92 -4.27
C GLY A 30 -3.01 9.76 -5.32
N LEU A 31 -2.13 10.62 -4.82
CA LEU A 31 -1.32 11.53 -5.61
C LEU A 31 0.16 11.16 -5.53
N GLN A 32 0.87 11.23 -6.66
CA GLN A 32 2.29 10.92 -6.72
C GLN A 32 3.14 12.16 -6.43
N VAL A 33 4.15 11.94 -5.60
CA VAL A 33 5.22 12.89 -5.33
C VAL A 33 6.39 12.51 -6.21
N SER A 34 6.78 13.45 -7.08
CA SER A 34 7.86 13.24 -8.03
C SER A 34 8.94 14.30 -7.87
N PHE A 35 10.20 13.88 -8.02
CA PHE A 35 11.34 14.78 -8.17
C PHE A 35 11.70 14.90 -9.65
N GLU A 36 11.53 16.09 -10.21
CA GLU A 36 11.88 16.38 -11.62
C GLU A 36 13.40 16.43 -11.83
N ARG A 37 14.12 16.92 -10.83
CA ARG A 37 15.58 16.97 -10.85
C ARG A 37 16.15 15.78 -10.10
N ARG A 38 17.16 15.16 -10.71
CA ARG A 38 17.93 14.09 -10.07
C ARG A 38 18.73 14.65 -8.90
N LEU A 39 18.44 14.14 -7.71
CA LEU A 39 19.23 14.41 -6.50
C LEU A 39 19.97 13.15 -6.09
N THR A 40 21.30 13.21 -5.96
CA THR A 40 22.11 12.04 -5.60
C THR A 40 22.40 12.04 -4.11
N VAL A 41 22.09 10.94 -3.42
CA VAL A 41 22.41 10.75 -2.01
C VAL A 41 23.90 10.47 -1.85
N ARG A 42 24.51 11.09 -0.84
CA ARG A 42 25.87 10.85 -0.38
C ARG A 42 25.92 10.56 1.11
N THR A 43 26.67 9.55 1.48
CA THR A 43 26.94 9.22 2.88
C THR A 43 28.39 9.58 3.21
N ARG A 44 28.60 10.51 4.13
CA ARG A 44 29.93 10.91 4.60
C ARG A 44 29.97 10.90 6.12
N LEU A 45 30.90 10.14 6.70
CA LEU A 45 31.08 10.00 8.15
C LEU A 45 29.76 9.64 8.87
N GLY A 46 28.99 8.70 8.30
CA GLY A 46 27.69 8.28 8.83
C GLY A 46 26.54 9.28 8.66
N ARG A 47 26.80 10.46 8.08
CA ARG A 47 25.75 11.43 7.74
C ARG A 47 25.29 11.23 6.31
N VAL A 48 23.98 11.08 6.14
CA VAL A 48 23.31 11.04 4.85
C VAL A 48 22.97 12.49 4.45
N GLN A 49 23.30 12.87 3.22
CA GLN A 49 23.00 14.18 2.63
C GLN A 49 22.91 14.07 1.11
N PHE A 50 22.63 15.16 0.42
CA PHE A 50 22.75 15.21 -1.04
C PHE A 50 24.17 15.57 -1.49
N ALA A 51 24.57 15.08 -2.66
CA ALA A 51 25.75 15.54 -3.35
C ALA A 51 25.67 17.04 -3.62
N ASP A 52 26.81 17.73 -3.54
CA ASP A 52 26.87 19.18 -3.82
C ASP A 52 27.07 19.45 -5.32
N ASP A 53 26.00 19.23 -6.08
CA ASP A 53 25.95 19.46 -7.52
C ASP A 53 24.99 20.61 -7.88
N ASP A 54 24.98 20.99 -9.17
CA ASP A 54 24.15 22.10 -9.65
C ASP A 54 22.65 21.84 -9.48
N ALA A 55 22.21 20.58 -9.57
CA ALA A 55 20.82 20.20 -9.34
C ALA A 55 20.41 20.48 -7.89
N ARG A 56 21.24 20.09 -6.92
CA ARG A 56 21.02 20.38 -5.50
C ARG A 56 21.05 21.87 -5.21
N ARG A 57 22.00 22.64 -5.76
CA ARG A 57 22.07 24.10 -5.56
C ARG A 57 20.83 24.81 -6.12
N HIS A 58 20.36 24.42 -7.30
CA HIS A 58 19.15 24.98 -7.87
C HIS A 58 17.92 24.73 -6.98
N VAL A 59 17.74 23.49 -6.49
CA VAL A 59 16.65 23.16 -5.57
C VAL A 59 16.76 23.97 -4.28
N ASP A 60 17.98 24.14 -3.74
CA ASP A 60 18.21 24.95 -2.53
C ASP A 60 17.78 26.41 -2.71
N VAL A 61 18.13 27.04 -3.85
CA VAL A 61 17.71 28.41 -4.17
C VAL A 61 16.19 28.53 -4.23
N VAL A 62 15.52 27.64 -4.98
CA VAL A 62 14.07 27.67 -5.15
C VAL A 62 13.36 27.46 -3.81
N LEU A 63 13.71 26.41 -3.06
CA LEU A 63 13.02 26.07 -1.82
C LEU A 63 13.28 27.09 -0.71
N ARG A 64 14.47 27.70 -0.64
CA ARG A 64 14.74 28.78 0.32
C ARG A 64 13.91 30.02 0.04
N ALA A 65 13.64 30.34 -1.24
CA ALA A 65 12.80 31.47 -1.61
C ALA A 65 11.31 31.26 -1.26
N LEU A 66 10.84 30.00 -1.24
CA LEU A 66 9.44 29.68 -0.89
C LEU A 66 9.12 29.93 0.60
N VAL A 67 10.08 29.74 1.51
CA VAL A 67 9.84 29.88 2.96
C VAL A 67 9.33 31.26 3.35
N PRO A 68 10.02 32.39 3.03
CA PRO A 68 9.50 33.72 3.36
C PRO A 68 8.16 33.99 2.68
N LEU A 69 7.97 33.57 1.42
CA LEU A 69 6.70 33.71 0.70
C LEU A 69 5.54 33.01 1.42
N TYR A 70 5.75 31.78 1.90
CA TYR A 70 4.74 31.02 2.63
C TYR A 70 4.41 31.65 3.98
N VAL A 71 5.40 32.25 4.65
CA VAL A 71 5.18 33.00 5.90
C VAL A 71 4.39 34.28 5.65
N GLU A 72 4.74 35.06 4.62
CA GLU A 72 4.05 36.30 4.26
C GLU A 72 2.60 36.06 3.84
N ARG A 73 2.33 34.95 3.14
CA ARG A 73 0.97 34.53 2.75
C ARG A 73 0.18 33.86 3.88
N GLY A 74 0.74 33.76 5.09
CA GLY A 74 0.09 33.11 6.23
C GLY A 74 -0.12 31.59 6.07
N LEU A 75 0.59 30.96 5.13
CA LEU A 75 0.54 29.51 4.90
C LEU A 75 1.47 28.76 5.87
N LEU A 76 2.49 29.45 6.40
CA LEU A 76 3.42 28.95 7.40
C LEU A 76 3.46 29.92 8.59
N ARG A 77 3.30 29.41 9.81
CA ARG A 77 3.35 30.25 11.02
C ARG A 77 4.74 30.86 11.21
N ARG A 78 4.84 32.19 11.18
CA ARG A 78 6.09 32.92 11.51
C ARG A 78 6.59 32.53 12.89
N GLY A 79 7.87 32.22 12.96
CA GLY A 79 8.54 31.76 14.20
C GLY A 79 8.15 30.35 14.66
N GLY A 80 7.20 29.67 13.99
CA GLY A 80 6.78 28.32 14.34
C GLY A 80 7.84 27.25 13.99
N PRO A 81 7.66 26.00 14.46
CA PRO A 81 8.66 24.94 14.28
C PRO A 81 9.04 24.68 12.82
N TRP A 82 8.05 24.64 11.92
CA TRP A 82 8.31 24.47 10.49
C TRP A 82 9.03 25.66 9.85
N HIS A 83 8.67 26.90 10.23
CA HIS A 83 9.41 28.08 9.76
C HIS A 83 10.87 27.99 10.17
N GLN A 84 11.15 27.72 11.45
CA GLN A 84 12.52 27.60 11.95
C GLN A 84 13.31 26.47 11.25
N GLN A 85 12.67 25.32 11.01
CA GLN A 85 13.31 24.19 10.34
C GLN A 85 13.61 24.51 8.87
N LEU A 86 12.61 24.99 8.11
CA LEU A 86 12.75 25.20 6.68
C LEU A 86 13.61 26.43 6.34
N SER A 87 13.68 27.43 7.22
CA SER A 87 14.66 28.52 7.09
C SER A 87 16.11 28.06 7.23
N ARG A 88 16.36 26.91 7.86
CA ARG A 88 17.70 26.33 7.99
C ARG A 88 18.02 25.40 6.82
N ALA A 89 17.14 24.46 6.52
CA ALA A 89 17.31 23.50 5.43
C ALA A 89 16.00 22.83 5.02
N TRP A 90 15.84 22.59 3.72
CA TRP A 90 14.72 21.81 3.16
C TRP A 90 14.94 20.30 3.25
N SER A 91 16.16 19.85 3.48
CA SER A 91 16.49 18.44 3.76
C SER A 91 17.39 18.32 4.98
N TRP A 92 17.17 17.27 5.77
CA TRP A 92 17.95 17.00 6.98
C TRP A 92 17.93 15.52 7.30
N THR A 93 18.92 15.07 8.09
CA THR A 93 18.99 13.67 8.52
C THR A 93 18.70 13.56 10.00
N GLU A 94 17.80 12.65 10.35
CA GLU A 94 17.42 12.38 11.72
C GLU A 94 17.40 10.87 11.96
N ARG A 95 18.22 10.38 12.90
CA ARG A 95 18.29 8.95 13.26
C ARG A 95 18.44 8.02 12.03
N GLY A 96 19.27 8.42 11.07
CA GLY A 96 19.53 7.67 9.83
C GLY A 96 18.43 7.78 8.76
N VAL A 97 17.39 8.58 8.99
CA VAL A 97 16.34 8.88 8.01
C VAL A 97 16.65 10.22 7.35
N LEU A 98 16.75 10.23 6.02
CA LEU A 98 16.86 11.46 5.24
C LEU A 98 15.44 12.01 5.02
N ARG A 99 15.14 13.17 5.60
CA ARG A 99 13.84 13.82 5.52
C ARG A 99 13.93 14.95 4.51
N VAL A 100 12.99 14.98 3.57
CA VAL A 100 13.03 15.90 2.44
C VAL A 100 11.69 16.61 2.31
N TRP A 101 11.68 17.92 2.52
CA TRP A 101 10.54 18.75 2.17
C TRP A 101 10.45 18.91 0.66
N THR A 102 9.27 18.68 0.11
CA THR A 102 9.02 18.71 -1.34
C THR A 102 8.79 20.11 -1.90
N GLY A 103 8.80 21.14 -1.06
CA GLY A 103 8.35 22.49 -1.43
C GLY A 103 6.83 22.69 -1.33
N LEU A 104 6.08 21.62 -1.08
CA LEU A 104 4.61 21.66 -1.01
C LEU A 104 4.11 21.75 0.43
N LEU A 105 2.94 22.34 0.59
CA LEU A 105 2.13 22.28 1.80
C LEU A 105 0.88 21.46 1.51
N VAL A 106 0.49 20.60 2.44
CA VAL A 106 -0.69 19.73 2.32
C VAL A 106 -1.62 19.94 3.50
N ARG A 107 -2.92 19.74 3.27
CA ARG A 107 -3.95 19.73 4.29
C ARG A 107 -4.80 18.48 4.11
N PRO A 108 -4.95 17.64 5.13
CA PRO A 108 -5.88 16.52 5.07
C PRO A 108 -7.32 16.97 4.79
N PRO A 109 -8.11 16.22 3.99
CA PRO A 109 -9.55 16.42 3.93
C PRO A 109 -10.19 16.25 5.31
N ALA A 110 -11.33 16.91 5.54
CA ALA A 110 -12.10 16.73 6.77
C ALA A 110 -12.44 15.24 6.97
N GLY A 111 -12.27 14.73 8.20
CA GLY A 111 -12.52 13.32 8.50
C GLY A 111 -11.39 12.36 8.08
N ALA A 112 -10.28 12.86 7.53
CA ALA A 112 -9.19 12.03 7.03
C ALA A 112 -7.82 12.51 7.49
N TRP A 113 -6.85 11.61 7.43
CA TRP A 113 -5.42 11.91 7.48
C TRP A 113 -4.82 11.70 6.08
N LEU A 114 -3.67 12.30 5.81
CA LEU A 114 -2.88 11.97 4.63
C LEU A 114 -1.79 10.99 5.01
N ARG A 115 -1.80 9.83 4.37
CA ARG A 115 -0.78 8.80 4.48
C ARG A 115 0.24 9.00 3.37
N VAL A 116 1.50 9.23 3.73
CA VAL A 116 2.63 9.32 2.81
C VAL A 116 3.38 8.00 2.89
N SER A 117 3.49 7.31 1.77
CA SER A 117 4.15 6.00 1.68
C SER A 117 4.94 5.88 0.39
N ASP A 118 5.63 4.76 0.22
CA ASP A 118 6.35 4.41 -1.00
C ASP A 118 5.47 4.56 -2.27
N ALA A 119 6.08 4.92 -3.40
CA ALA A 119 5.42 4.98 -4.71
C ALA A 119 4.94 3.61 -5.22
N GLY A 120 5.29 2.54 -4.50
CA GLY A 120 4.88 1.18 -4.78
C GLY A 120 5.53 0.70 -6.06
N ASN A 121 4.72 0.49 -7.09
CA ASN A 121 5.08 -0.13 -8.37
C ASN A 121 6.07 0.65 -9.24
N ARG A 122 6.51 1.81 -8.76
CA ARG A 122 7.18 2.86 -9.53
C ARG A 122 8.39 3.44 -8.81
N ARG A 123 8.70 2.88 -7.64
CA ARG A 123 9.73 3.43 -6.78
C ARG A 123 11.11 3.25 -7.41
N PRO A 124 12.03 4.22 -7.27
CA PRO A 124 13.41 4.02 -7.65
C PRO A 124 14.03 2.89 -6.81
N LEU A 125 14.73 1.98 -7.47
CA LEU A 125 15.42 0.88 -6.81
C LEU A 125 16.38 1.39 -5.74
N GLY A 126 16.34 0.78 -4.56
CA GLY A 126 17.23 1.11 -3.45
C GLY A 126 16.82 2.34 -2.64
N LEU A 127 15.64 2.91 -2.90
CA LEU A 127 14.96 3.83 -1.99
C LEU A 127 13.87 3.10 -1.22
N THR A 128 13.70 3.47 0.04
CA THR A 128 12.59 3.01 0.86
C THR A 128 12.02 4.22 1.56
N VAL A 129 10.75 4.50 1.32
CA VAL A 129 10.05 5.58 2.02
C VAL A 129 9.46 5.03 3.30
N ARG A 130 9.87 5.59 4.43
CA ARG A 130 9.21 5.35 5.70
C ARG A 130 7.82 5.95 5.63
N ARG A 131 6.83 5.15 6.00
CA ARG A 131 5.45 5.61 6.05
C ARG A 131 5.29 6.70 7.11
N THR A 132 4.67 7.80 6.74
CA THR A 132 4.30 8.89 7.65
C THR A 132 2.84 9.26 7.45
N TYR A 133 2.29 9.96 8.44
CA TYR A 133 0.92 10.44 8.43
C TYR A 133 0.92 11.94 8.69
N VAL A 134 0.01 12.67 8.05
CA VAL A 134 -0.26 14.09 8.28
C VAL A 134 -1.70 14.22 8.74
N ALA A 135 -1.91 14.89 9.86
CA ALA A 135 -3.21 15.09 10.50
C ALA A 135 -3.43 16.56 10.84
N GLY A 136 -4.67 16.89 11.26
CA GLY A 136 -5.10 18.25 11.56
C GLY A 136 -5.75 18.97 10.38
N ASP A 137 -6.17 20.20 10.62
CA ASP A 137 -6.91 21.08 9.70
C ASP A 137 -6.03 22.21 9.11
N GLU A 138 -4.81 22.38 9.62
CA GLU A 138 -3.84 23.34 9.13
C GLU A 138 -3.03 22.82 7.92
N LEU A 139 -2.35 23.74 7.24
CA LEU A 139 -1.37 23.38 6.19
C LEU A 139 -0.07 22.90 6.84
N VAL A 140 0.43 21.75 6.40
CA VAL A 140 1.65 21.12 6.90
C VAL A 140 2.62 20.89 5.74
N PRO A 141 3.92 21.20 5.89
CA PRO A 141 4.92 20.82 4.90
C PRO A 141 4.88 19.33 4.56
N LEU A 142 4.80 19.01 3.26
CA LEU A 142 4.87 17.63 2.79
C LEU A 142 6.33 17.17 2.82
N VAL A 143 6.64 16.29 3.77
CA VAL A 143 7.98 15.73 3.98
C VAL A 143 7.97 14.26 3.63
N VAL A 144 8.92 13.82 2.80
CA VAL A 144 9.16 12.41 2.50
C VAL A 144 10.35 11.92 3.32
N ASP A 145 10.14 10.85 4.07
CA ASP A 145 11.14 10.24 4.96
C ASP A 145 11.79 9.04 4.25
N PHE A 146 13.03 9.16 3.82
CA PHE A 146 13.79 8.08 3.17
C PHE A 146 14.59 7.30 4.21
N ALA A 147 14.25 6.02 4.39
CA ALA A 147 14.90 5.13 5.34
C ALA A 147 16.20 4.57 4.76
N SER A 148 17.34 4.90 5.40
CA SER A 148 18.67 4.34 5.08
C SER A 148 19.00 4.33 3.57
N PRO A 149 18.87 5.46 2.86
CA PRO A 149 19.19 5.50 1.44
C PRO A 149 20.67 5.14 1.24
N ARG A 150 20.96 4.31 0.23
CA ARG A 150 22.32 3.89 -0.08
C ARG A 150 23.13 5.07 -0.62
N ASP A 151 24.45 5.06 -0.41
CA ASP A 151 25.34 6.00 -1.11
C ASP A 151 25.15 5.87 -2.62
N GLY A 152 25.01 6.99 -3.31
CA GLY A 152 24.75 7.05 -4.74
C GLY A 152 23.30 6.79 -5.14
N ALA A 153 22.38 6.52 -4.21
CA ALA A 153 20.96 6.41 -4.52
C ALA A 153 20.44 7.71 -5.15
N ARG A 154 19.55 7.60 -6.13
CA ARG A 154 19.04 8.73 -6.90
C ARG A 154 17.58 8.98 -6.55
N LEU A 155 17.28 10.19 -6.11
CA LEU A 155 15.92 10.68 -5.93
C LEU A 155 15.54 11.39 -7.23
N GLU A 156 14.84 10.66 -8.09
CA GLU A 156 14.30 11.14 -9.36
C GLU A 156 13.00 10.39 -9.67
N GLY A 157 12.08 11.02 -10.41
CA GLY A 157 10.80 10.41 -10.73
C GLY A 157 9.91 10.26 -9.49
N GLU A 158 9.01 9.27 -9.52
CA GLU A 158 8.00 9.06 -8.48
C GLU A 158 8.59 8.36 -7.25
N VAL A 159 8.64 9.07 -6.14
CA VAL A 159 9.29 8.56 -4.93
C VAL A 159 8.31 8.17 -3.84
N ALA A 160 7.13 8.79 -3.80
CA ALA A 160 6.14 8.56 -2.77
C ALA A 160 4.72 8.75 -3.31
N THR A 161 3.75 8.20 -2.59
CA THR A 161 2.33 8.44 -2.81
C THR A 161 1.72 9.04 -1.56
N VAL A 162 0.85 10.03 -1.76
CA VAL A 162 -0.01 10.62 -0.74
C VAL A 162 -1.44 10.11 -0.95
N LEU A 163 -1.99 9.44 0.05
CA LEU A 163 -3.34 8.87 0.04
C LEU A 163 -4.14 9.43 1.22
N ALA A 164 -5.39 9.85 0.99
CA ALA A 164 -6.29 10.16 2.09
C ALA A 164 -6.87 8.88 2.70
N VAL A 165 -6.82 8.79 4.02
CA VAL A 165 -7.37 7.66 4.78
C VAL A 165 -8.24 8.19 5.93
N PRO A 166 -9.44 7.64 6.18
CA PRO A 166 -10.27 8.12 7.29
C PRO A 166 -9.61 7.78 8.62
N HIS A 167 -9.69 8.68 9.61
CA HIS A 167 -9.07 8.45 10.93
C HIS A 167 -9.99 7.74 11.93
N THR A 168 -11.19 7.31 11.50
CA THR A 168 -12.21 6.67 12.35
C THR A 168 -12.56 5.24 11.89
N VAL A 169 -11.63 4.54 11.25
CA VAL A 169 -11.87 3.18 10.77
C VAL A 169 -11.73 2.17 11.91
N GLY A 170 -12.83 1.52 12.27
CA GLY A 170 -12.86 0.36 13.15
C GLY A 170 -12.44 -0.92 12.44
N SER A 171 -12.12 -1.95 13.21
CA SER A 171 -11.88 -3.29 12.65
C SER A 171 -12.32 -4.38 13.62
N SER A 172 -12.76 -5.51 13.09
CA SER A 172 -12.99 -6.74 13.83
C SER A 172 -12.25 -7.89 13.17
N ILE A 173 -11.51 -8.65 13.97
CA ILE A 173 -10.84 -9.88 13.54
C ILE A 173 -11.60 -11.02 14.21
N VAL A 174 -12.21 -11.89 13.41
CA VAL A 174 -13.10 -12.97 13.86
C VAL A 174 -12.65 -14.30 13.26
N ASP A 175 -13.08 -15.42 13.83
CA ASP A 175 -12.91 -16.72 13.16
C ASP A 175 -13.88 -16.81 11.97
N VAL A 176 -13.53 -17.58 10.93
CA VAL A 176 -14.42 -17.80 9.78
C VAL A 176 -15.75 -18.47 10.17
N ALA A 177 -15.78 -19.24 11.28
CA ALA A 177 -17.01 -19.80 11.83
C ALA A 177 -18.01 -18.72 12.31
N ASP A 178 -17.53 -17.54 12.69
CA ASP A 178 -18.37 -16.42 13.14
C ASP A 178 -18.81 -15.52 11.98
N ALA A 179 -18.27 -15.73 10.77
CA ALA A 179 -18.61 -14.98 9.55
C ALA A 179 -18.69 -15.90 8.31
N PRO A 180 -19.52 -16.97 8.34
CA PRO A 180 -19.59 -17.98 7.27
C PRO A 180 -20.08 -17.40 5.93
N GLU A 181 -20.84 -16.29 5.96
CA GLU A 181 -21.30 -15.60 4.76
C GLU A 181 -20.16 -15.12 3.86
N LEU A 182 -18.98 -14.78 4.43
CA LEU A 182 -17.81 -14.38 3.65
C LEU A 182 -17.21 -15.58 2.89
N ALA A 183 -17.21 -16.76 3.50
CA ALA A 183 -16.79 -18.00 2.84
C ALA A 183 -17.75 -18.39 1.71
N LEU A 184 -19.06 -18.23 1.91
CA LEU A 184 -20.09 -18.46 0.89
C LEU A 184 -19.94 -17.50 -0.30
N ALA A 185 -19.74 -16.20 -0.03
CA ALA A 185 -19.53 -15.20 -1.07
C ALA A 185 -18.26 -15.50 -1.88
N HIS A 186 -17.18 -15.93 -1.23
CA HIS A 186 -15.96 -16.40 -1.91
C HIS A 186 -16.23 -17.64 -2.78
N ALA A 187 -16.98 -18.62 -2.27
CA ALA A 187 -17.36 -19.81 -3.05
C ALA A 187 -18.19 -19.47 -4.29
N SER A 188 -19.14 -18.53 -4.17
CA SER A 188 -19.94 -18.01 -5.29
C SER A 188 -19.07 -17.28 -6.33
N PHE A 189 -18.05 -16.54 -5.88
CA PHE A 189 -17.09 -15.92 -6.80
C PHE A 189 -16.26 -16.97 -7.56
N TYR A 190 -15.85 -18.05 -6.91
CA TYR A 190 -15.04 -19.14 -7.49
C TYR A 190 -15.87 -20.38 -7.85
N ASP A 191 -17.06 -20.16 -8.42
CA ASP A 191 -17.97 -21.22 -8.87
C ASP A 191 -17.41 -22.06 -10.03
N ALA A 192 -18.03 -23.20 -10.30
CA ALA A 192 -17.62 -24.09 -11.40
C ALA A 192 -17.62 -23.35 -12.77
N ARG A 193 -18.53 -22.40 -12.96
CA ARG A 193 -18.60 -21.57 -14.18
C ARG A 193 -17.37 -20.67 -14.32
N TYR A 194 -16.82 -20.14 -13.23
CA TYR A 194 -15.58 -19.37 -13.26
C TYR A 194 -14.41 -20.20 -13.82
N PHE A 195 -14.26 -21.44 -13.35
CA PHE A 195 -13.16 -22.31 -13.79
C PHE A 195 -13.38 -22.87 -15.20
N GLY A 196 -14.61 -23.25 -15.55
CA GLY A 196 -14.94 -23.72 -16.90
C GLY A 196 -14.69 -22.68 -18.00
N ARG A 197 -14.83 -21.37 -17.68
CA ARG A 197 -14.52 -20.29 -18.63
C ARG A 197 -13.04 -19.92 -18.70
N LYS A 198 -12.25 -20.26 -17.67
CA LYS A 198 -10.84 -19.85 -17.58
C LYS A 198 -9.94 -20.59 -18.57
N THR A 199 -10.35 -21.77 -19.04
CA THR A 199 -9.65 -22.55 -20.07
C THR A 199 -9.63 -21.88 -21.43
N GLU A 200 -10.57 -20.96 -21.71
CA GLU A 200 -10.76 -20.35 -23.04
C GLU A 200 -10.29 -18.90 -23.11
N ALA A 201 -10.41 -18.11 -22.04
CA ALA A 201 -9.96 -16.70 -21.99
C ALA A 201 -9.85 -16.15 -20.55
N ASN A 202 -9.22 -14.98 -20.41
CA ASN A 202 -9.25 -14.20 -19.16
C ASN A 202 -10.71 -13.87 -18.78
N THR A 203 -11.19 -14.38 -17.63
CA THR A 203 -12.62 -14.34 -17.29
C THR A 203 -13.18 -12.94 -17.04
N LYS A 204 -12.34 -11.92 -16.77
CA LYS A 204 -12.75 -10.53 -16.47
C LYS A 204 -13.89 -10.44 -15.42
N LYS A 205 -14.11 -11.47 -14.57
CA LYS A 205 -15.26 -11.56 -13.64
C LYS A 205 -15.25 -10.40 -12.64
N TYR A 206 -14.10 -10.14 -12.02
CA TYR A 206 -13.92 -8.99 -11.12
C TYR A 206 -14.22 -7.66 -11.82
N ARG A 207 -13.64 -7.42 -13.00
CA ARG A 207 -13.92 -6.19 -13.78
C ARG A 207 -15.42 -6.02 -14.06
N ARG A 208 -16.12 -7.09 -14.44
CA ARG A 208 -17.57 -7.05 -14.66
C ARG A 208 -18.36 -6.76 -13.38
N LEU A 209 -17.92 -7.25 -12.23
CA LEU A 209 -18.54 -6.97 -10.94
C LEU A 209 -18.35 -5.50 -10.53
N VAL A 210 -17.17 -4.94 -10.82
CA VAL A 210 -16.81 -3.55 -10.50
C VAL A 210 -17.50 -2.56 -11.45
N SER A 211 -17.60 -2.86 -12.74
CA SER A 211 -18.17 -1.94 -13.75
C SER A 211 -19.70 -1.83 -13.74
N ARG A 212 -20.43 -2.70 -13.06
CA ARG A 212 -21.91 -2.80 -13.17
C ARG A 212 -22.70 -1.79 -12.32
N GLU A 213 -22.07 -1.04 -11.42
CA GLU A 213 -22.79 -0.26 -10.39
C GLU A 213 -21.98 0.94 -9.90
N VAL A 214 -21.58 1.84 -10.81
CA VAL A 214 -21.02 3.13 -10.40
C VAL A 214 -22.10 4.05 -9.80
N ASP A 215 -23.40 3.74 -9.97
CA ASP A 215 -24.47 4.76 -9.82
C ASP A 215 -25.53 4.58 -8.71
N ALA A 216 -25.48 3.57 -7.81
CA ALA A 216 -26.54 3.48 -6.79
C ALA A 216 -26.13 2.75 -5.52
N GLY A 217 -26.08 3.45 -4.37
CA GLY A 217 -26.13 2.82 -3.06
C GLY A 217 -25.20 3.43 -2.00
N GLY A 218 -25.67 4.53 -1.39
CA GLY A 218 -25.30 5.07 -0.08
C GLY A 218 -23.87 4.86 0.43
N GLU A 219 -23.03 5.89 0.33
CA GLU A 219 -21.77 6.02 1.10
C GLU A 219 -22.02 6.32 2.60
N GLY A 220 -23.05 5.71 3.18
CA GLY A 220 -23.49 5.93 4.55
C GLY A 220 -23.06 4.78 5.45
N GLY A 221 -21.93 4.93 6.13
CA GLY A 221 -21.50 3.99 7.15
C GLY A 221 -20.20 4.45 7.81
N ALA A 222 -20.07 4.23 9.12
CA ALA A 222 -18.79 4.33 9.80
C ALA A 222 -17.81 3.34 9.15
N GLY A 223 -16.57 3.76 8.93
CA GLY A 223 -15.56 2.90 8.35
C GLY A 223 -15.32 1.71 9.27
N HIS A 224 -15.55 0.49 8.77
CA HIS A 224 -15.26 -0.74 9.51
C HIS A 224 -14.68 -1.78 8.56
N VAL A 225 -13.70 -2.56 9.02
CA VAL A 225 -13.17 -3.70 8.28
C VAL A 225 -13.31 -4.97 9.10
N THR A 226 -14.02 -5.95 8.56
CA THR A 226 -14.11 -7.29 9.16
C THR A 226 -13.08 -8.18 8.49
N VAL A 227 -12.28 -8.87 9.29
CA VAL A 227 -11.31 -9.88 8.82
C VAL A 227 -11.69 -11.21 9.44
N ALA A 228 -12.24 -12.11 8.62
CA ALA A 228 -12.53 -13.49 9.02
C ALA A 228 -11.29 -14.34 8.76
N GLN A 229 -10.58 -14.70 9.83
CA GLN A 229 -9.40 -15.55 9.78
C GLN A 229 -9.81 -16.99 9.44
N VAL A 230 -9.13 -17.58 8.45
CA VAL A 230 -9.35 -18.97 8.05
C VAL A 230 -8.20 -19.85 8.58
N ALA A 231 -6.96 -19.43 8.38
CA ALA A 231 -5.78 -20.17 8.84
C ALA A 231 -4.53 -19.28 8.91
N GLY A 232 -3.40 -19.85 9.35
CA GLY A 232 -2.12 -19.16 9.44
C GLY A 232 -2.03 -18.19 10.63
N PRO A 233 -1.00 -17.32 10.66
CA PRO A 233 -0.83 -16.33 11.71
C PRO A 233 -2.06 -15.41 11.82
N ALA A 234 -2.51 -15.16 13.05
CA ALA A 234 -3.61 -14.23 13.29
C ALA A 234 -3.26 -12.84 12.74
N PRO A 235 -4.18 -12.20 11.98
CA PRO A 235 -4.04 -10.80 11.63
C PRO A 235 -3.93 -9.95 12.89
N LEU A 236 -3.24 -8.82 12.79
CA LEU A 236 -3.05 -7.92 13.93
C LEU A 236 -3.69 -6.57 13.63
N TRP A 237 -4.47 -6.05 14.56
CA TRP A 237 -4.83 -4.64 14.53
C TRP A 237 -3.63 -3.80 14.98
N VAL A 238 -3.29 -2.79 14.19
CA VAL A 238 -2.17 -1.88 14.46
C VAL A 238 -2.72 -0.46 14.53
N PRO A 239 -2.73 0.17 15.73
CA PRO A 239 -3.08 1.58 15.84
C PRO A 239 -1.99 2.43 15.21
N VAL A 240 -2.41 3.46 14.50
CA VAL A 240 -1.58 4.60 14.11
C VAL A 240 -2.11 5.81 14.85
N ASP A 241 -1.39 6.19 15.87
CA ASP A 241 -1.72 7.27 16.80
C ASP A 241 -0.69 8.41 16.72
N HIS A 242 0.24 8.37 15.77
CA HIS A 242 1.25 9.40 15.55
C HIS A 242 1.15 10.00 14.14
N ALA A 243 1.14 11.33 14.07
CA ALA A 243 1.08 12.08 12.82
C ALA A 243 1.88 13.38 12.89
N LEU A 244 2.27 13.89 11.73
CA LEU A 244 2.79 15.24 11.55
C LEU A 244 1.64 16.24 11.55
N GLY A 245 1.82 17.33 12.26
CA GLY A 245 0.92 18.48 12.26
C GLY A 245 1.69 19.79 12.06
N ALA A 246 0.99 20.91 11.98
CA ALA A 246 1.61 22.22 11.80
C ALA A 246 2.44 22.67 13.03
N GLY A 247 2.16 22.10 14.20
CA GLY A 247 2.84 22.42 15.46
C GLY A 247 4.15 21.67 15.70
N ALA A 248 4.56 20.71 14.85
CA ALA A 248 5.76 19.91 15.10
C ALA A 248 6.42 19.41 13.80
N VAL A 249 7.75 19.41 13.79
CA VAL A 249 8.55 18.88 12.66
C VAL A 249 8.74 17.37 12.74
N ARG A 250 8.31 16.74 13.83
CA ARG A 250 8.36 15.29 14.07
C ARG A 250 6.94 14.77 14.26
N PRO A 251 6.64 13.54 13.83
CA PRO A 251 5.39 12.91 14.19
C PRO A 251 5.26 12.87 15.72
N GLY A 252 4.16 13.36 16.24
CA GLY A 252 3.78 13.27 17.65
C GLY A 252 2.41 12.60 17.77
N PRO A 253 1.88 12.45 19.00
CA PRO A 253 0.53 11.97 19.20
C PRO A 253 -0.46 12.74 18.31
N ALA A 254 -1.38 12.02 17.70
CA ALA A 254 -2.38 12.61 16.82
C ALA A 254 -3.30 13.56 17.60
N PRO A 255 -3.86 14.58 16.93
CA PRO A 255 -4.81 15.50 17.55
C PRO A 255 -5.99 14.75 18.19
N ASP A 256 -6.45 15.22 19.34
CA ASP A 256 -7.65 14.75 20.03
C ASP A 256 -7.67 13.24 20.36
N GLY A 257 -6.49 12.60 20.43
CA GLY A 257 -6.37 11.17 20.73
C GLY A 257 -6.89 10.26 19.61
N GLN A 258 -7.07 10.79 18.40
CA GLN A 258 -7.50 10.01 17.24
C GLN A 258 -6.49 8.92 16.89
N ALA A 259 -6.97 7.77 16.44
CA ALA A 259 -6.11 6.69 15.96
C ALA A 259 -6.71 6.05 14.71
N LEU A 260 -5.88 5.93 13.66
CA LEU A 260 -6.21 5.15 12.48
C LEU A 260 -5.93 3.67 12.74
N GLY A 261 -6.92 2.80 12.50
CA GLY A 261 -6.74 1.36 12.52
C GLY A 261 -6.19 0.81 11.20
N LEU A 262 -5.16 -0.02 11.27
CA LEU A 262 -4.69 -0.86 10.17
C LEU A 262 -4.84 -2.33 10.55
N VAL A 263 -5.03 -3.22 9.57
CA VAL A 263 -4.86 -4.66 9.79
C VAL A 263 -3.56 -5.12 9.13
N ARG A 264 -2.68 -5.75 9.91
CA ARG A 264 -1.42 -6.32 9.46
C ARG A 264 -1.53 -7.82 9.29
N PHE A 265 -1.21 -8.30 8.10
CA PHE A 265 -1.02 -9.71 7.83
C PHE A 265 0.46 -10.08 7.92
N ARG A 266 0.73 -11.20 8.58
CA ARG A 266 2.04 -11.86 8.57
C ARG A 266 2.06 -12.98 7.54
N ASN A 267 3.23 -13.27 7.01
CA ASN A 267 3.39 -14.33 6.04
C ASN A 267 3.14 -15.70 6.68
N ALA A 268 2.23 -16.49 6.12
CA ALA A 268 1.90 -17.82 6.66
C ALA A 268 2.85 -18.92 6.20
N VAL A 269 3.46 -18.77 5.01
CA VAL A 269 4.31 -19.77 4.37
C VAL A 269 5.62 -19.12 3.95
N GLY A 270 6.73 -19.56 4.52
CA GLY A 270 8.06 -19.12 4.09
C GLY A 270 8.29 -19.45 2.61
N PHE A 271 9.05 -18.60 1.92
CA PHE A 271 9.35 -18.82 0.51
C PHE A 271 10.66 -18.18 0.07
N ARG A 272 11.17 -18.69 -1.04
CA ARG A 272 12.23 -18.06 -1.83
C ARG A 272 11.67 -17.61 -3.16
N ALA A 273 12.08 -16.44 -3.64
CA ALA A 273 11.71 -15.95 -4.95
C ALA A 273 12.95 -15.48 -5.70
N GLN A 274 13.05 -15.82 -6.98
CA GLN A 274 14.16 -15.44 -7.83
C GLN A 274 13.64 -15.01 -9.20
N PHE A 275 14.17 -13.91 -9.70
CA PHE A 275 14.06 -13.50 -11.09
C PHE A 275 15.47 -13.46 -11.66
N ASP A 276 15.71 -14.07 -12.83
CA ASP A 276 17.03 -14.07 -13.49
C ASP A 276 17.09 -13.08 -14.69
N GLY A 277 16.06 -12.26 -14.86
CA GLY A 277 15.87 -11.40 -16.03
C GLY A 277 14.98 -12.02 -17.12
N ASN A 278 14.71 -13.33 -17.07
CA ASN A 278 13.89 -14.05 -18.04
C ASN A 278 12.86 -14.99 -17.38
N THR A 279 13.27 -15.73 -16.35
CA THR A 279 12.47 -16.68 -15.61
C THR A 279 12.24 -16.17 -14.20
N PHE A 280 10.98 -16.25 -13.75
CA PHE A 280 10.60 -16.02 -12.38
C PHE A 280 10.21 -17.34 -11.73
N ASP A 281 10.76 -17.62 -10.55
CA ASP A 281 10.43 -18.79 -9.75
C ASP A 281 10.11 -18.39 -8.31
N VAL A 282 9.09 -19.04 -7.73
CA VAL A 282 8.69 -18.90 -6.33
C VAL A 282 8.60 -20.28 -5.71
N GLN A 283 9.48 -20.54 -4.75
CA GLN A 283 9.63 -21.81 -4.06
C GLN A 283 9.10 -21.69 -2.64
N PRO A 284 7.85 -22.12 -2.37
CA PRO A 284 7.32 -22.16 -1.03
C PRO A 284 7.97 -23.26 -0.19
N GLU A 285 8.03 -23.07 1.12
CA GLU A 285 8.36 -24.12 2.08
C GLU A 285 7.23 -25.17 2.09
N ALA A 286 7.45 -26.28 1.39
CA ALA A 286 6.40 -27.25 1.04
C ALA A 286 5.62 -27.79 2.25
N LYS A 287 6.31 -28.06 3.37
CA LYS A 287 5.68 -28.56 4.60
C LYS A 287 4.73 -27.53 5.24
N GLU A 288 5.08 -26.25 5.18
CA GLU A 288 4.25 -25.17 5.71
C GLU A 288 3.03 -24.95 4.83
N LEU A 289 3.21 -24.99 3.50
CA LEU A 289 2.12 -24.89 2.53
C LEU A 289 1.13 -26.05 2.69
N GLU A 290 1.63 -27.29 2.81
CA GLU A 290 0.78 -28.48 2.98
C GLU A 290 0.01 -28.44 4.29
N ARG A 291 0.68 -28.11 5.41
CA ARG A 291 0.03 -27.96 6.72
C ARG A 291 -1.06 -26.92 6.67
N GLY A 292 -0.75 -25.73 6.16
CA GLY A 292 -1.73 -24.65 6.12
C GLY A 292 -2.87 -24.91 5.14
N ALA A 293 -2.65 -25.64 4.04
CA ALA A 293 -3.74 -26.09 3.18
C ALA A 293 -4.71 -27.05 3.91
N LYS A 294 -4.20 -27.93 4.78
CA LYS A 294 -5.03 -28.79 5.64
C LYS A 294 -5.78 -27.95 6.68
N ASP A 295 -5.14 -26.95 7.27
CA ASP A 295 -5.77 -26.05 8.24
C ASP A 295 -6.89 -25.23 7.61
N VAL A 296 -6.68 -24.68 6.40
CA VAL A 296 -7.71 -23.98 5.61
C VAL A 296 -8.91 -24.88 5.35
N ARG A 297 -8.68 -26.12 4.88
CA ARG A 297 -9.77 -27.08 4.65
C ARG A 297 -10.56 -27.31 5.94
N ARG A 298 -9.86 -27.61 7.04
CA ARG A 298 -10.50 -27.92 8.33
C ARG A 298 -11.32 -26.75 8.86
N ALA A 299 -10.79 -25.52 8.77
CA ALA A 299 -11.50 -24.32 9.22
C ALA A 299 -12.79 -24.10 8.42
N LEU A 300 -12.72 -24.26 7.10
CA LEU A 300 -13.90 -24.12 6.23
C LEU A 300 -14.92 -25.23 6.43
N GLU A 301 -14.50 -26.49 6.57
CA GLU A 301 -15.42 -27.61 6.88
C GLU A 301 -16.07 -27.44 8.25
N ARG A 302 -15.35 -26.91 9.24
CA ARG A 302 -15.93 -26.58 10.56
C ARG A 302 -16.97 -25.48 10.46
N ALA A 303 -16.69 -24.42 9.71
CA ALA A 303 -17.59 -23.26 9.57
C ALA A 303 -18.80 -23.54 8.68
N MET A 304 -18.63 -24.35 7.63
CA MET A 304 -19.61 -24.51 6.56
C MET A 304 -20.26 -25.90 6.48
N GLY A 305 -19.81 -26.85 7.30
CA GLY A 305 -20.26 -28.23 7.29
C GLY A 305 -19.30 -29.19 6.56
N GLU A 306 -19.34 -30.45 6.99
CA GLU A 306 -18.60 -31.54 6.34
C GLU A 306 -19.02 -31.66 4.87
N GLY A 307 -18.04 -31.76 3.96
CA GLY A 307 -18.30 -31.86 2.52
C GLY A 307 -18.19 -30.54 1.74
N TRP A 308 -18.20 -29.37 2.39
CA TRP A 308 -18.07 -28.08 1.70
C TRP A 308 -16.84 -28.01 0.77
N ALA A 309 -15.72 -28.57 1.21
CA ALA A 309 -14.48 -28.64 0.44
C ALA A 309 -14.61 -29.44 -0.87
N LEU A 310 -15.51 -30.44 -0.90
CA LEU A 310 -15.79 -31.26 -2.08
C LEU A 310 -16.69 -30.54 -3.06
N ASP A 311 -17.65 -29.76 -2.57
CA ASP A 311 -18.60 -29.00 -3.40
C ASP A 311 -17.96 -27.73 -3.98
N HIS A 312 -16.98 -27.15 -3.29
CA HIS A 312 -16.36 -25.88 -3.64
C HIS A 312 -14.85 -25.98 -3.91
N LYS A 313 -14.43 -27.04 -4.63
CA LYS A 313 -13.01 -27.34 -4.94
C LYS A 313 -12.24 -26.13 -5.50
N GLY A 314 -12.89 -25.33 -6.35
CA GLY A 314 -12.28 -24.16 -6.97
C GLY A 314 -11.98 -23.04 -5.97
N ALA A 315 -12.91 -22.77 -5.06
CA ALA A 315 -12.76 -21.78 -3.99
C ALA A 315 -11.69 -22.20 -2.99
N LEU A 316 -11.68 -23.49 -2.61
CA LEU A 316 -10.65 -24.09 -1.77
C LEU A 316 -9.28 -23.99 -2.45
N LEU A 317 -9.17 -24.39 -3.71
CA LEU A 317 -7.91 -24.33 -4.47
C LEU A 317 -7.34 -22.92 -4.57
N TYR A 318 -8.21 -21.91 -4.69
CA TYR A 318 -7.76 -20.52 -4.74
C TYR A 318 -6.99 -20.12 -3.46
N LEU A 319 -7.51 -20.51 -2.29
CA LEU A 319 -6.92 -20.22 -0.98
C LEU A 319 -5.70 -21.10 -0.71
N THR A 320 -5.82 -22.42 -0.86
CA THR A 320 -4.77 -23.38 -0.49
C THR A 320 -3.52 -23.30 -1.36
N LYS A 321 -3.62 -22.75 -2.59
CA LYS A 321 -2.43 -22.46 -3.40
C LYS A 321 -1.51 -21.43 -2.74
N TYR A 322 -2.06 -20.48 -1.98
CA TYR A 322 -1.41 -19.34 -1.30
C TYR A 322 -0.60 -18.42 -2.24
N PHE A 323 0.35 -18.98 -2.99
CA PHE A 323 1.08 -18.37 -4.10
C PHE A 323 0.37 -18.59 -5.43
N THR A 324 0.47 -17.62 -6.33
CA THR A 324 0.08 -17.81 -7.74
C THR A 324 1.05 -17.04 -8.63
N PRO A 325 2.03 -17.72 -9.28
CA PRO A 325 2.94 -17.05 -10.19
C PRO A 325 2.18 -16.53 -11.42
N HIS A 326 2.66 -15.42 -11.98
CA HIS A 326 2.23 -14.95 -13.29
C HIS A 326 2.79 -15.85 -14.41
N PRO A 327 2.32 -15.69 -15.66
CA PRO A 327 2.90 -16.41 -16.79
C PRO A 327 4.42 -16.26 -16.88
N LYS A 328 5.07 -17.26 -17.48
CA LYS A 328 6.52 -17.25 -17.71
C LYS A 328 6.96 -15.94 -18.38
N GLY A 329 8.02 -15.33 -17.86
CA GLY A 329 8.55 -14.05 -18.33
C GLY A 329 8.07 -12.83 -17.55
N GLU A 330 6.98 -12.93 -16.77
CA GLU A 330 6.53 -11.84 -15.90
C GLU A 330 7.16 -11.99 -14.50
N PRO A 331 7.87 -10.97 -13.97
CA PRO A 331 8.50 -11.01 -12.65
C PRO A 331 7.49 -10.76 -11.51
N HIS A 332 6.30 -11.36 -11.61
CA HIS A 332 5.18 -11.09 -10.71
C HIS A 332 4.56 -12.37 -10.16
N PHE A 333 4.05 -12.29 -8.94
CA PHE A 333 3.24 -13.36 -8.35
C PHE A 333 2.28 -12.79 -7.30
N PHE A 334 1.23 -13.55 -7.00
CA PHE A 334 0.32 -13.22 -5.91
C PHE A 334 0.70 -13.99 -4.64
N VAL A 335 0.56 -13.33 -3.50
CA VAL A 335 0.39 -13.98 -2.20
C VAL A 335 -1.01 -13.66 -1.67
N LYS A 336 -1.68 -14.65 -1.10
CA LYS A 336 -3.06 -14.54 -0.62
C LYS A 336 -3.10 -14.95 0.85
N PRO A 337 -3.24 -14.00 1.79
CA PRO A 337 -3.49 -14.33 3.18
C PRO A 337 -4.69 -15.28 3.30
N TRP A 338 -4.62 -16.26 4.21
CA TRP A 338 -5.74 -17.18 4.49
C TRP A 338 -6.77 -16.51 5.41
N ALA A 339 -7.39 -15.46 4.89
CA ALA A 339 -8.45 -14.72 5.54
C ALA A 339 -9.39 -14.14 4.48
N PHE A 340 -10.63 -13.91 4.88
CA PHE A 340 -11.54 -13.05 4.15
C PHE A 340 -11.55 -11.65 4.75
N VAL A 341 -11.72 -10.63 3.91
CA VAL A 341 -11.78 -9.23 4.30
C VAL A 341 -13.05 -8.65 3.73
N ALA A 342 -13.83 -7.97 4.57
CA ALA A 342 -15.06 -7.30 4.18
C ALA A 342 -15.06 -5.85 4.64
N THR A 343 -15.60 -4.97 3.81
CA THR A 343 -15.86 -3.56 4.12
C THR A 343 -17.31 -3.22 3.77
N PRO A 344 -17.88 -2.12 4.31
CA PRO A 344 -19.19 -1.65 3.91
C PRO A 344 -19.29 -1.34 2.41
N PRO A 345 -20.50 -1.35 1.83
CA PRO A 345 -20.71 -0.90 0.45
C PRO A 345 -20.08 0.46 0.18
N GLY A 346 -19.41 0.60 -0.96
CA GLY A 346 -18.73 1.85 -1.35
C GLY A 346 -17.32 2.02 -0.77
N TRP A 347 -16.84 1.05 0.02
CA TRP A 347 -15.48 1.04 0.55
C TRP A 347 -14.59 0.05 -0.20
N SER A 348 -13.29 0.28 -0.09
CA SER A 348 -12.25 -0.61 -0.55
C SER A 348 -11.22 -0.77 0.56
N VAL A 349 -10.35 -1.77 0.46
CA VAL A 349 -9.09 -1.80 1.21
C VAL A 349 -7.94 -1.46 0.29
N VAL A 350 -7.04 -0.60 0.76
CA VAL A 350 -5.73 -0.41 0.13
C VAL A 350 -4.75 -1.38 0.77
N VAL A 351 -4.05 -2.14 -0.08
CA VAL A 351 -3.08 -3.18 0.29
C VAL A 351 -1.69 -2.70 -0.06
N GLU A 352 -0.76 -2.75 0.89
CA GLU A 352 0.65 -2.40 0.68
C GLU A 352 1.57 -3.30 1.51
N ALA A 353 2.88 -3.22 1.27
CA ALA A 353 3.89 -3.80 2.14
C ALA A 353 3.68 -3.37 3.60
N ALA A 354 3.77 -4.31 4.53
CA ALA A 354 3.76 -3.99 5.94
C ALA A 354 4.97 -3.12 6.32
N GLU A 355 4.82 -2.25 7.32
CA GLU A 355 6.00 -1.62 7.92
C GLU A 355 6.94 -2.70 8.47
N GLY A 356 8.24 -2.58 8.14
CA GLY A 356 9.26 -3.58 8.46
C GLY A 356 9.38 -4.72 7.45
N PHE A 357 8.50 -4.82 6.44
CA PHE A 357 8.73 -5.74 5.33
C PHE A 357 9.95 -5.28 4.53
N SER A 358 10.97 -6.14 4.48
CA SER A 358 12.17 -5.93 3.68
C SER A 358 12.67 -7.27 3.18
N ALA A 359 12.45 -7.53 1.89
CA ALA A 359 12.98 -8.70 1.23
C ALA A 359 13.53 -8.37 -0.16
N PRO A 360 14.55 -7.48 -0.28
CA PRO A 360 15.11 -7.18 -1.58
C PRO A 360 15.53 -8.48 -2.31
N PRO A 361 15.17 -8.63 -3.60
CA PRO A 361 14.69 -7.56 -4.46
C PRO A 361 13.15 -7.53 -4.68
N LEU A 362 12.37 -8.09 -3.75
CA LEU A 362 10.91 -8.09 -3.82
C LEU A 362 10.30 -6.77 -3.36
N GLU A 363 9.22 -6.41 -4.03
CA GLU A 363 8.41 -5.24 -3.73
C GLU A 363 6.94 -5.64 -3.72
N VAL A 364 6.19 -5.18 -2.72
CA VAL A 364 4.73 -5.33 -2.74
C VAL A 364 4.16 -4.21 -3.57
N MET A 365 3.38 -4.62 -4.55
CA MET A 365 2.66 -3.72 -5.41
C MET A 365 1.40 -3.22 -4.74
N ARG A 366 1.19 -1.89 -4.72
CA ARG A 366 -0.03 -1.31 -4.13
C ARG A 366 -1.26 -1.83 -4.89
N GLY A 367 -2.24 -2.33 -4.15
CA GLY A 367 -3.56 -2.68 -4.66
C GLY A 367 -4.67 -1.91 -3.94
N ALA A 368 -5.81 -1.74 -4.60
CA ALA A 368 -7.07 -1.34 -3.99
C ALA A 368 -8.13 -2.39 -4.32
N VAL A 369 -8.74 -3.00 -3.29
CA VAL A 369 -9.66 -4.14 -3.47
C VAL A 369 -11.04 -3.76 -2.95
N TRP A 370 -12.08 -3.99 -3.75
CA TRP A 370 -13.49 -3.76 -3.38
C TRP A 370 -13.97 -4.93 -2.52
N THR A 371 -13.62 -4.90 -1.23
CA THR A 371 -13.88 -6.00 -0.29
C THR A 371 -15.33 -6.09 0.18
N ASP A 372 -16.20 -5.19 -0.22
CA ASP A 372 -17.65 -5.35 -0.18
C ASP A 372 -18.18 -6.32 -1.27
N ARG A 373 -17.36 -6.64 -2.29
CA ARG A 373 -17.74 -7.52 -3.42
C ARG A 373 -16.79 -8.70 -3.62
N PHE A 374 -15.53 -8.54 -3.25
CA PHE A 374 -14.49 -9.55 -3.40
C PHE A 374 -13.69 -9.66 -2.11
N HIS A 375 -14.02 -10.69 -1.32
CA HIS A 375 -13.54 -10.78 0.06
C HIS A 375 -12.12 -11.34 0.22
N ALA A 376 -11.33 -11.46 -0.85
CA ALA A 376 -9.93 -11.85 -0.74
C ALA A 376 -9.03 -10.63 -0.98
N VAL A 377 -7.88 -10.59 -0.31
CA VAL A 377 -6.87 -9.52 -0.44
C VAL A 377 -5.57 -10.04 -1.06
N PRO A 378 -5.56 -10.38 -2.36
CA PRO A 378 -4.35 -10.81 -3.02
C PRO A 378 -3.37 -9.64 -3.10
N ALA A 379 -2.15 -9.83 -2.60
CA ALA A 379 -1.06 -8.90 -2.82
C ALA A 379 -0.23 -9.35 -4.01
N VAL A 380 0.05 -8.41 -4.91
CA VAL A 380 0.97 -8.66 -6.03
C VAL A 380 2.37 -8.30 -5.57
N PHE A 381 3.32 -9.19 -5.83
CA PHE A 381 4.73 -8.97 -5.61
C PHE A 381 5.42 -8.80 -6.95
N HIS A 382 6.36 -7.86 -7.01
CA HIS A 382 7.24 -7.64 -8.14
C HIS A 382 8.67 -7.98 -7.71
N ALA A 383 9.37 -8.77 -8.52
CA ALA A 383 10.78 -9.10 -8.30
C ALA A 383 11.66 -8.26 -9.24
N THR A 384 12.71 -7.66 -8.69
CA THR A 384 13.65 -6.84 -9.46
C THR A 384 15.04 -7.47 -9.51
N GLY A 385 15.79 -7.24 -10.58
CA GLY A 385 17.17 -7.75 -10.69
C GLY A 385 17.31 -9.27 -10.62
N ASP A 386 18.55 -9.72 -10.39
CA ASP A 386 19.02 -11.11 -10.48
C ASP A 386 19.18 -11.82 -9.12
N ARG A 387 18.63 -11.23 -8.05
CA ARG A 387 18.85 -11.68 -6.67
C ARG A 387 17.72 -12.57 -6.16
N THR A 388 18.09 -13.54 -5.32
CA THR A 388 17.12 -14.35 -4.57
C THR A 388 16.66 -13.59 -3.32
N ALA A 389 15.35 -13.39 -3.17
CA ALA A 389 14.74 -12.98 -1.93
C ALA A 389 14.32 -14.19 -1.09
N ARG A 390 14.35 -14.03 0.24
CA ARG A 390 13.80 -14.99 1.19
C ARG A 390 12.86 -14.25 2.14
N VAL A 391 11.66 -14.78 2.31
CA VAL A 391 10.66 -14.29 3.26
C VAL A 391 10.29 -15.46 4.17
N ARG A 392 10.37 -15.28 5.48
CA ARG A 392 10.08 -16.35 6.45
C ARG A 392 8.59 -16.37 6.80
N ALA A 393 8.11 -17.49 7.32
CA ALA A 393 6.82 -17.51 8.00
C ALA A 393 6.90 -16.61 9.25
N GLY A 394 5.83 -15.86 9.52
CA GLY A 394 5.71 -14.94 10.64
C GLY A 394 6.23 -13.51 10.38
N ASP A 395 6.97 -13.28 9.28
CA ASP A 395 7.42 -11.95 8.89
C ASP A 395 6.21 -11.04 8.58
N PRO A 396 6.27 -9.72 8.90
CA PRO A 396 5.27 -8.76 8.43
C PRO A 396 5.20 -8.81 6.89
N LEU A 397 4.00 -8.94 6.34
CA LEU A 397 3.82 -9.07 4.90
C LEU A 397 3.07 -7.87 4.33
N LEU A 398 1.85 -7.65 4.80
CA LEU A 398 0.94 -6.65 4.25
C LEU A 398 0.30 -5.81 5.35
N ASP A 399 0.14 -4.52 5.10
CA ASP A 399 -0.82 -3.70 5.83
C ASP A 399 -2.01 -3.42 4.92
N VAL A 400 -3.21 -3.56 5.47
CA VAL A 400 -4.46 -3.17 4.81
C VAL A 400 -5.16 -2.06 5.59
N VAL A 401 -5.69 -1.08 4.85
CA VAL A 401 -6.45 0.06 5.39
C VAL A 401 -7.75 0.20 4.63
N ALA A 402 -8.87 0.32 5.34
CA ALA A 402 -10.15 0.58 4.70
C ALA A 402 -10.25 2.06 4.28
N VAL A 403 -10.70 2.30 3.07
CA VAL A 403 -10.79 3.63 2.46
C VAL A 403 -12.09 3.72 1.66
N PRO A 404 -12.93 4.75 1.86
CA PRO A 404 -14.07 5.03 0.99
C PRO A 404 -13.56 5.26 -0.43
N ARG A 405 -14.24 4.74 -1.45
CA ARG A 405 -13.75 4.85 -2.84
C ARG A 405 -13.55 6.29 -3.29
N ARG A 406 -14.38 7.23 -2.81
CA ARG A 406 -14.20 8.66 -3.06
C ARG A 406 -12.85 9.23 -2.59
N LEU A 407 -12.21 8.61 -1.58
CA LEU A 407 -10.89 9.04 -1.09
C LEU A 407 -9.73 8.39 -1.86
N LEU A 408 -9.97 7.34 -2.66
CA LEU A 408 -8.95 6.78 -3.55
C LEU A 408 -8.60 7.76 -4.67
N ALA A 409 -9.62 8.43 -5.21
CA ALA A 409 -9.47 9.55 -6.12
C ALA A 409 -9.27 10.84 -5.31
N LEU A 410 -8.09 11.00 -4.71
CA LEU A 410 -7.79 12.19 -3.93
C LEU A 410 -7.83 13.44 -4.83
N ASP A 411 -8.96 14.15 -4.81
CA ASP A 411 -9.11 15.49 -5.37
C ASP A 411 -8.58 16.50 -4.34
N ALA A 412 -7.32 16.35 -3.93
CA ALA A 412 -6.74 17.31 -3.00
C ALA A 412 -6.57 18.66 -3.71
N ARG A 413 -7.02 19.72 -3.04
CA ARG A 413 -6.57 21.09 -3.31
C ARG A 413 -5.10 21.20 -2.88
N VAL A 414 -4.19 20.60 -3.65
CA VAL A 414 -2.77 20.92 -3.55
C VAL A 414 -2.65 22.35 -4.05
N ARG A 415 -2.47 23.31 -3.13
CA ARG A 415 -2.10 24.67 -3.53
C ARG A 415 -0.63 24.64 -3.91
N GLU A 416 -0.37 24.34 -5.17
CA GLU A 416 0.87 24.79 -5.80
C GLU A 416 0.78 26.31 -5.86
N VAL A 417 1.56 26.96 -4.98
CA VAL A 417 1.78 28.39 -5.06
C VAL A 417 2.97 28.57 -5.98
N THR A 418 2.72 28.55 -7.28
CA THR A 418 3.66 29.06 -8.28
C THR A 418 3.62 30.58 -8.34
#